data_AF-A0A5C6MLX4-F1
#
_entry.id   AF-A0A5C6MLX4-F1
#
_cell.length_a   1.000
_cell.length_b   1.000
_cell.length_c   1.000
_cell.angle_alpha   90.00
_cell.angle_beta   90.00
_cell.angle_gamma   90.00
#
_symmetry.space_group_name_H-M   'P 1'
#
loop_
_entity.id
_entity.type
_entity.pdbx_description
1 polymer ?
#
loop_
_entity_poly.entity_id
_entity_poly.type
_entity_poly.pdbx_seq_one_letter_code
_entity_poly.pdbx_strand_id
1 'polypeptide(L)'
;MKVMERLVLLGLGLDLWFLGVQLDNKLEWSTNTDAVYKKAMSRLYFLRRLGSFSVCSRMLHMFYQSVMASTISFAVVCWGAGIKAKDANRLNKLIKKA
;
A
#
# COMPACT_ATOMS: atom_id res chain seq x y z
N MET A 1 -14.69 11.02 -6.75
CA MET A 1 -14.15 11.78 -5.61
C MET A 1 -15.16 12.77 -5.01
N LYS A 2 -15.85 13.60 -5.82
CA LYS A 2 -16.90 14.53 -5.35
C LYS A 2 -18.15 13.91 -4.67
N VAL A 3 -18.43 12.63 -4.90
CA VAL A 3 -19.55 11.91 -4.26
C VAL A 3 -19.20 11.46 -2.83
N MET A 4 -17.93 11.12 -2.59
CA MET A 4 -17.43 10.67 -1.27
C MET A 4 -17.40 11.84 -0.27
N GLU A 5 -16.98 13.04 -0.71
CA GLU A 5 -17.00 14.27 0.10
C GLU A 5 -18.40 14.62 0.61
N ARG A 6 -19.43 14.39 -0.20
CA ARG A 6 -20.82 14.69 0.16
C ARG A 6 -21.37 13.75 1.25
N LEU A 7 -20.89 12.51 1.30
CA LEU A 7 -21.28 11.54 2.33
C LEU A 7 -20.59 11.83 3.68
N VAL A 8 -19.34 12.32 3.65
CA VAL A 8 -18.59 12.71 4.86
C VAL A 8 -19.20 13.96 5.53
N LEU A 9 -19.69 14.93 4.75
CA LEU A 9 -20.34 16.14 5.27
C LEU A 9 -21.71 15.90 5.93
N LEU A 10 -22.34 14.75 5.68
CA LEU A 10 -23.66 14.40 6.26
C LEU A 10 -23.59 13.85 7.69
N GLY A 11 -22.41 13.81 8.32
CA GLY A 11 -22.28 13.54 9.75
C GLY A 11 -22.60 12.09 10.17
N LEU A 12 -22.67 11.16 9.23
CA LEU A 12 -22.75 9.73 9.53
C LEU A 12 -21.33 9.26 9.87
N GLY A 13 -20.98 9.31 11.16
CA GLY A 13 -19.70 8.87 11.72
C GLY A 13 -19.52 7.35 11.69
N LEU A 14 -19.73 6.75 10.52
CA LEU A 14 -19.49 5.35 10.24
C LEU A 14 -18.14 5.26 9.56
N ASP A 15 -17.19 4.58 10.20
CA ASP A 15 -15.95 4.13 9.57
C ASP A 15 -16.30 3.42 8.25
N LEU A 16 -16.12 4.11 7.12
CA LEU A 16 -16.53 3.62 5.81
C LEU A 16 -15.47 2.64 5.30
N TRP A 17 -15.89 1.40 5.07
CA TRP A 17 -15.05 0.37 4.46
C TRP A 17 -15.17 0.50 2.95
N PHE A 18 -14.15 1.05 2.29
CA PHE A 18 -14.10 1.15 0.83
C PHE A 18 -12.95 0.31 0.30
N LEU A 19 -13.23 -0.65 -0.59
CA LEU A 19 -12.24 -1.58 -1.15
C LEU A 19 -11.40 -2.34 -0.09
N GLY A 20 -11.95 -2.58 1.10
CA GLY A 20 -11.24 -3.23 2.20
C GLY A 20 -10.27 -2.30 2.97
N VAL A 21 -10.37 -1.00 2.77
CA VAL A 21 -9.66 0.04 3.52
C VAL A 21 -10.65 0.74 4.45
N GLN A 22 -10.33 0.82 5.73
CA GLN A 22 -11.09 1.62 6.70
C GLN A 22 -10.73 3.10 6.48
N LEU A 23 -11.70 3.91 6.03
CA LEU A 23 -11.57 5.36 6.00
C LEU A 23 -11.86 5.91 7.41
N ASP A 24 -10.81 6.37 8.08
CA ASP A 24 -10.95 7.14 9.31
C ASP A 24 -11.67 8.47 9.00
N ASN A 25 -12.56 8.88 9.90
CA ASN A 25 -13.38 10.11 9.85
C ASN A 25 -12.54 11.40 9.69
N LYS A 26 -11.22 11.33 9.95
CA LYS A 26 -10.26 12.43 9.76
C LYS A 26 -9.57 12.44 8.39
N LEU A 27 -9.91 11.53 7.47
CA LEU A 27 -9.14 11.30 6.24
C LEU A 27 -7.64 11.03 6.51
N GLU A 28 -7.30 10.55 7.71
CA GLU A 28 -5.92 10.19 8.03
C GLU A 28 -5.61 8.81 7.44
N TRP A 29 -4.84 8.80 6.36
CA TRP A 29 -4.42 7.58 5.64
C TRP A 29 -3.38 6.75 6.39
N SER A 30 -3.07 7.07 7.64
CA SER A 30 -1.99 6.45 8.44
C SER A 30 -2.22 4.96 8.66
N THR A 31 -3.44 4.56 9.04
CA THR A 31 -3.83 3.15 9.24
C THR A 31 -3.72 2.34 7.96
N ASN A 32 -4.25 2.88 6.85
CA ASN A 32 -4.12 2.27 5.53
C ASN A 32 -2.65 2.15 5.10
N THR A 33 -1.86 3.20 5.36
CA THR A 33 -0.44 3.23 5.04
C THR A 33 0.34 2.14 5.76
N ASP A 34 0.06 1.94 7.05
CA ASP A 34 0.71 0.89 7.83
C ASP A 34 0.28 -0.52 7.39
N ALA A 35 -1.00 -0.71 7.06
CA ALA A 35 -1.50 -1.97 6.51
C ALA A 35 -0.81 -2.33 5.18
N VAL A 36 -0.73 -1.37 4.25
CA VAL A 36 -0.01 -1.51 2.99
C VAL A 36 1.47 -1.82 3.24
N TYR A 37 2.12 -1.10 4.15
CA TYR A 37 3.52 -1.32 4.48
C TYR A 37 3.78 -2.73 5.01
N LYS A 38 2.95 -3.22 5.94
CA LYS A 38 3.03 -4.58 6.46
C LYS A 38 2.88 -5.62 5.34
N LYS A 39 1.93 -5.41 4.43
CA LYS A 39 1.72 -6.29 3.27
C LYS A 39 2.91 -6.28 2.31
N ALA A 40 3.50 -5.11 2.03
CA ALA A 40 4.71 -4.98 1.22
C ALA A 40 5.92 -5.65 1.87
N MET A 41 6.10 -5.52 3.19
CA MET A 41 7.15 -6.21 3.94
C MET A 41 7.04 -7.73 3.88
N SER A 42 5.83 -8.27 4.03
CA SER A 42 5.59 -9.72 3.89
C SER A 42 5.99 -10.23 2.52
N ARG A 43 5.62 -9.51 1.45
CA ARG A 43 5.99 -9.86 0.06
C ARG A 43 7.49 -9.76 -0.19
N LEU A 44 8.15 -8.74 0.35
CA LEU A 44 9.60 -8.59 0.29
C LEU A 44 10.34 -9.75 0.98
N TYR A 45 9.82 -10.22 2.11
CA TYR A 45 10.35 -11.41 2.79
C TYR A 45 10.29 -12.64 1.87
N PHE A 46 9.15 -12.88 1.23
CA PHE A 46 9.01 -13.97 0.27
C PHE A 46 9.95 -13.82 -0.94
N LEU A 47 10.08 -12.61 -1.50
CA LEU A 47 11.01 -12.34 -2.61
C LEU A 47 12.46 -12.71 -2.23
N ARG A 48 12.92 -12.30 -1.05
CA ARG A 48 14.27 -12.64 -0.56
C ARG A 48 14.45 -14.13 -0.34
N ARG A 49 13.43 -14.77 0.22
CA ARG A 49 13.47 -16.22 0.46
C ARG A 49 13.51 -16.99 -0.85
N LEU A 50 12.74 -16.58 -1.86
CA LEU A 50 12.83 -17.12 -3.22
C LEU A 50 14.21 -16.88 -3.83
N GLY A 51 14.81 -15.70 -3.61
CA GLY A 51 16.17 -15.40 -4.03
C GLY A 51 17.21 -16.34 -3.43
N SER A 52 17.03 -16.76 -2.18
CA SER A 52 17.93 -17.72 -1.52
C SER A 52 17.85 -19.15 -2.07
N PHE A 53 16.77 -19.50 -2.77
CA PHE A 53 16.58 -20.82 -3.39
C PHE A 53 17.11 -20.90 -4.83
N SER A 54 18.02 -20.00 -5.23
CA SER A 54 18.65 -19.94 -6.56
C SER A 54 17.65 -19.98 -7.74
N VAL A 55 16.45 -19.44 -7.52
CA VAL A 55 15.42 -19.30 -8.56
C VAL A 55 15.94 -18.37 -9.67
N CYS A 56 15.67 -18.72 -10.94
CA CYS A 56 16.12 -17.92 -12.07
C CYS A 56 15.70 -16.45 -11.92
N SER A 57 16.63 -15.53 -12.20
CA SER A 57 16.41 -14.08 -12.14
C SER A 57 15.15 -13.63 -12.88
N ARG A 58 14.81 -14.28 -14.01
CA ARG A 58 13.58 -14.02 -14.76
C ARG A 58 12.31 -14.26 -13.93
N MET A 59 12.26 -15.35 -13.18
CA MET A 59 11.11 -15.70 -12.35
C MET A 59 11.00 -14.78 -11.13
N LEU A 60 12.13 -14.40 -10.52
CA LEU A 60 12.16 -13.39 -9.45
C LEU A 60 11.66 -12.03 -9.95
N HIS A 61 12.07 -11.61 -11.15
CA HIS A 61 11.59 -10.37 -11.75
C HIS A 61 10.09 -10.42 -12.04
N MET A 62 9.57 -11.52 -12.58
CA MET A 62 8.12 -11.71 -12.77
C MET A 62 7.35 -11.67 -11.44
N PHE A 63 7.89 -12.28 -10.39
CA PHE A 63 7.29 -12.24 -9.06
C PHE A 63 7.29 -10.81 -8.49
N TYR A 64 8.40 -10.07 -8.62
CA TYR A 64 8.47 -8.68 -8.23
C TYR A 64 7.42 -7.83 -8.96
N GLN A 65 7.33 -7.94 -10.28
CA GLN A 65 6.37 -7.16 -11.08
C GLN A 65 4.92 -7.51 -10.72
N SER A 66 4.58 -8.80 -10.61
CA SER A 66 3.21 -9.23 -10.33
C SER A 66 2.76 -8.95 -8.89
N VAL A 67 3.65 -9.11 -7.90
CA VAL A 67 3.28 -9.07 -6.48
C VAL A 67 3.68 -7.78 -5.79
N MET A 68 4.90 -7.30 -5.99
CA MET A 68 5.40 -6.08 -5.34
C MET A 68 4.92 -4.82 -6.04
N ALA A 69 5.10 -4.73 -7.36
CA ALA A 69 4.72 -3.53 -8.11
C ALA A 69 3.20 -3.27 -8.03
N SER A 70 2.37 -4.32 -8.13
CA SER A 70 0.91 -4.21 -8.00
C SER A 70 0.47 -3.66 -6.65
N THR A 71 1.17 -3.97 -5.55
CA THR A 71 0.83 -3.40 -4.25
C THR A 71 1.32 -1.99 -4.04
N ILE A 72 2.47 -1.64 -4.59
CA ILE A 72 2.94 -0.25 -4.59
C ILE A 72 1.98 0.61 -5.42
N SER A 73 1.54 0.15 -6.59
CA SER A 73 0.56 0.88 -7.41
C SER A 73 -0.77 1.06 -6.68
N PHE A 74 -1.27 0.01 -6.02
CA PHE A 74 -2.47 0.11 -5.19
C PHE A 74 -2.29 1.13 -4.04
N ALA A 75 -1.14 1.12 -3.38
CA ALA A 75 -0.80 2.07 -2.33
C ALA A 75 -0.84 3.52 -2.83
N VAL A 76 -0.22 3.79 -3.97
CA VAL A 76 -0.17 5.12 -4.60
C VAL A 76 -1.58 5.61 -4.93
N VAL A 77 -2.43 4.74 -5.47
CA VAL A 77 -3.84 5.08 -5.78
C VAL A 77 -4.64 5.37 -4.52
N CYS A 78 -4.45 4.61 -3.44
CA CYS A 78 -5.14 4.83 -2.18
C CYS A 78 -4.65 6.08 -1.43
N TRP A 79 -3.38 6.46 -1.57
CA TRP A 79 -2.81 7.58 -0.82
C TRP A 79 -3.01 8.94 -1.48
N GLY A 80 -3.15 8.99 -2.81
CA GLY A 80 -3.41 10.24 -3.55
C GLY A 80 -2.49 11.40 -3.13
N ALA A 81 -3.04 12.61 -3.03
CA ALA A 81 -2.31 13.81 -2.55
C ALA A 81 -2.14 13.87 -1.01
N GLY A 82 -2.63 12.88 -0.26
CA GLY A 82 -2.68 12.87 1.20
C GLY A 82 -1.49 12.17 1.89
N ILE A 83 -0.46 11.76 1.14
CA ILE A 83 0.69 11.03 1.69
C ILE A 83 1.62 11.94 2.51
N LYS A 84 1.97 11.51 3.72
CA LYS A 84 3.01 12.19 4.52
C LYS A 84 4.38 11.84 3.93
N ALA A 85 5.28 12.83 3.83
CA ALA A 85 6.63 12.62 3.30
C ALA A 85 7.40 11.49 4.02
N LYS A 86 7.16 11.32 5.34
CA LYS A 86 7.70 10.23 6.14
C LYS A 86 7.32 8.85 5.59
N ASP A 87 6.05 8.67 5.22
CA ASP A 87 5.51 7.40 4.75
C ASP A 87 5.95 7.10 3.32
N ALA A 88 5.99 8.12 2.46
CA ALA A 88 6.60 8.03 1.14
C ALA A 88 8.07 7.57 1.22
N ASN A 89 8.84 8.18 2.12
CA ASN A 89 10.26 7.85 2.28
C ASN A 89 10.45 6.44 2.87
N ARG A 90 9.56 6.02 3.76
CA ARG A 90 9.53 4.66 4.32
C ARG A 90 9.23 3.61 3.23
N LEU A 91 8.31 3.87 2.30
CA LEU A 91 8.06 2.98 1.16
C LEU A 91 9.23 2.96 0.18
N ASN A 92 9.81 4.11 -0.17
CA ASN A 92 10.97 4.19 -1.04
C ASN A 92 12.16 3.36 -0.52
N LYS A 93 12.36 3.33 0.81
CA LYS A 93 13.37 2.46 1.43
C LYS A 93 13.07 0.97 1.26
N LEU A 94 11.81 0.56 1.18
CA LEU A 94 11.45 -0.84 0.87
C LEU A 94 11.72 -1.17 -0.59
N ILE A 95 11.38 -0.27 -1.51
CA ILE A 95 11.59 -0.47 -2.95
C ILE A 95 13.09 -0.63 -3.24
N LYS A 96 13.93 0.22 -2.65
CA LYS A 96 15.41 0.12 -2.78
C LYS A 96 16.01 -1.16 -2.17
N LYS A 97 15.24 -1.88 -1.36
CA LYS A 97 15.66 -3.09 -0.62
C LYS A 97 15.14 -4.39 -1.23
N ALA A 98 14.29 -4.29 -2.24
CA ALA A 98 13.75 -5.39 -3.03
C ALA A 98 14.72 -5.73 -4.18
#